data_AF-A0A0S4M3F0-F1
#
_entry.id   AF-A0A0S4M3F0-F1
#
_cell.length_a   1.000
_cell.length_b   1.000
_cell.length_c   1.000
_cell.angle_alpha   90.00
_cell.angle_beta   90.00
_cell.angle_gamma   90.00
#
_symmetry.space_group_name_H-M   'P 1'
#
loop_
_entity.id
_entity.type
_entity.pdbx_description
1 polymer ?
#
loop_
_entity_poly.entity_id
_entity_poly.type
_entity_poly.pdbx_seq_one_letter_code
_entity_poly.pdbx_strand_id
1 'polypeptide(L)'
;MVNQYSPSYFCTCYDLQTKENYETRTFENVSVNALLDIIKINEHIRYKHYWYYNCDALGQKEYTSEIRRICYYKKWRSEINNAIKLIIESSLSSFAIKLSGINCGSLEDKKCFLDAISGKIASDYPFKIINDLMINFVDKKVSEVTLCYAKKEATDIANSKDRSYNELKHIIYKKVEEITNEEDIKLELIASISDVISSFDKKQCVKEELSIHFGVYNMNTTPFVIFNDLYNSHLAKNYDFVISKSIEIFENIGRDEESCMSFVFDKLFGEIVIHHNAVQLRNFIHMSEFYLIELLKDLLSSRKIKFFNASKSAHSHISILEYSSDFMYLINESRKKLEEQINYYMTKCDTVVIERGTVTACGKDSMEKILYYSSRHLEEKITAYIRNKAANGNY
;
A
#
# COMPACT_ATOMS: atom_id res chain seq x y z
N MET A 1 -9.38 48.36 2.40
CA MET A 1 -8.03 48.13 1.80
C MET A 1 -7.15 47.60 2.92
N VAL A 2 -7.21 46.29 3.19
CA VAL A 2 -6.32 45.24 2.65
C VAL A 2 -4.85 45.53 2.97
N ASN A 3 -4.40 45.00 4.11
CA ASN A 3 -3.00 44.69 4.38
C ASN A 3 -2.74 43.27 3.89
N GLN A 4 -1.99 43.14 2.79
CA GLN A 4 -1.45 41.87 2.31
C GLN A 4 -0.09 41.63 2.98
N TYR A 5 -0.03 40.63 3.85
CA TYR A 5 1.20 39.98 4.25
C TYR A 5 1.40 38.76 3.35
N SER A 6 2.44 38.80 2.54
CA SER A 6 3.01 37.62 1.87
C SER A 6 4.37 37.32 2.53
N PRO A 7 4.58 36.13 3.08
CA PRO A 7 5.91 35.55 3.21
C PRO A 7 6.07 34.46 2.16
N SER A 8 6.87 34.77 1.14
CA SER A 8 7.48 33.79 0.26
C SER A 8 8.46 32.92 1.06
N TYR A 9 8.07 31.70 1.39
CA TYR A 9 9.00 30.62 1.74
C TYR A 9 9.03 29.61 0.60
N PHE A 10 9.72 29.96 -0.49
CA PHE A 10 10.24 28.97 -1.41
C PHE A 10 11.54 28.44 -0.81
N CYS A 11 11.48 27.24 -0.24
CA CYS A 11 12.68 26.50 0.13
C CYS A 11 13.29 25.93 -1.16
N THR A 12 14.33 26.59 -1.65
CA THR A 12 15.20 26.13 -2.74
C THR A 12 16.03 24.94 -2.26
N CYS A 13 15.50 23.73 -2.44
CA CYS A 13 16.25 22.46 -2.28
C CYS A 13 16.59 21.80 -3.63
N TYR A 14 16.91 22.60 -4.63
CA TYR A 14 17.70 22.17 -5.79
C TYR A 14 19.01 22.96 -5.75
N ASP A 15 20.05 22.41 -5.11
CA ASP A 15 21.47 22.75 -5.34
C ASP A 15 22.43 21.95 -4.43
N LEU A 16 22.24 20.64 -4.36
CA LEU A 16 23.30 19.70 -4.00
C LEU A 16 23.43 18.61 -5.07
N GLN A 17 23.46 19.03 -6.33
CA GLN A 17 24.14 18.30 -7.39
C GLN A 17 25.58 18.80 -7.46
N THR A 18 26.52 17.92 -7.14
CA THR A 18 27.90 17.88 -7.67
C THR A 18 28.63 19.22 -7.81
N LYS A 19 29.40 19.58 -6.77
CA LYS A 19 30.67 20.28 -6.97
C LYS A 19 31.82 19.33 -6.63
N GLU A 20 32.13 18.45 -7.57
CA GLU A 20 33.47 17.88 -7.70
C GLU A 20 34.09 18.47 -8.96
N ASN A 21 35.33 18.94 -8.84
CA ASN A 21 36.07 19.65 -9.86
C ASN A 21 36.13 18.89 -11.19
N TYR A 22 35.62 19.51 -12.26
CA TYR A 22 35.82 19.03 -13.62
C TYR A 22 37.25 19.35 -14.10
N GLU A 23 38.16 18.39 -13.93
CA GLU A 23 39.26 18.23 -14.88
C GLU A 23 38.84 17.19 -15.93
N THR A 24 38.77 17.61 -17.18
CA THR A 24 38.34 16.85 -18.35
C THR A 24 39.12 15.55 -18.56
N ARG A 25 38.44 14.39 -18.42
CA ARG A 25 38.82 13.09 -19.02
C ARG A 25 37.64 12.44 -19.72
N THR A 26 37.57 12.59 -21.03
CA THR A 26 36.47 12.13 -21.90
C THR A 26 36.40 10.62 -22.14
N PHE A 27 37.26 9.81 -21.53
CA PHE A 27 37.22 8.33 -21.61
C PHE A 27 36.54 7.64 -20.41
N GLU A 28 36.37 8.32 -19.27
CA GLU A 28 35.79 7.71 -18.05
C GLU A 28 34.25 7.59 -18.10
N ASN A 29 33.56 8.32 -18.98
CA ASN A 29 32.09 8.40 -18.99
C ASN A 29 31.38 7.19 -19.63
N VAL A 30 31.98 6.50 -20.60
CA VAL A 30 31.30 5.41 -21.33
C VAL A 30 31.07 4.18 -20.44
N SER A 31 32.04 3.86 -19.57
CA SER A 31 31.92 2.74 -18.63
C SER A 31 30.84 2.98 -17.57
N VAL A 32 30.73 4.21 -17.05
CA VAL A 32 29.72 4.54 -16.03
C VAL A 32 28.33 4.52 -16.64
N ASN A 33 28.15 5.10 -17.83
CA ASN A 33 26.86 5.12 -18.53
C ASN A 33 26.32 3.70 -18.77
N ALA A 34 27.18 2.77 -19.22
CA ALA A 34 26.78 1.38 -19.43
C ALA A 34 26.33 0.68 -18.14
N LEU A 35 26.89 1.04 -16.98
CA LEU A 35 26.48 0.51 -15.68
C LEU A 35 25.17 1.13 -15.18
N LEU A 36 24.98 2.44 -15.42
CA LEU A 36 23.72 3.11 -15.09
C LEU A 36 22.55 2.57 -15.93
N ASP A 37 22.79 2.22 -17.19
CA ASP A 37 21.78 1.58 -18.04
C ASP A 37 21.29 0.25 -17.48
N ILE A 38 22.18 -0.55 -16.86
CA ILE A 38 21.80 -1.81 -16.18
C ILE A 38 20.87 -1.54 -15.00
N ILE A 39 21.19 -0.52 -14.17
CA ILE A 39 20.34 -0.13 -13.04
C ILE A 39 18.94 0.24 -13.54
N LYS A 40 18.86 1.02 -14.62
CA LYS A 40 17.58 1.41 -15.23
C LYS A 40 16.82 0.22 -15.79
N ILE A 41 17.49 -0.68 -16.51
CA ILE A 41 16.85 -1.90 -17.04
C ILE A 41 16.24 -2.71 -15.91
N ASN A 42 16.93 -2.86 -14.77
CA ASN A 42 16.47 -3.68 -13.65
C ASN A 42 15.42 -3.04 -12.73
N GLU A 43 15.00 -1.81 -13.01
CA GLU A 43 13.97 -1.09 -12.24
C GLU A 43 12.67 -1.91 -12.14
N HIS A 44 12.24 -2.53 -13.24
CA HIS A 44 11.03 -3.35 -13.29
C HIS A 44 11.11 -4.62 -12.41
N ILE A 45 12.32 -5.13 -12.15
CA ILE A 45 12.55 -6.26 -11.24
C ILE A 45 12.51 -5.76 -9.80
N ARG A 46 13.27 -4.70 -9.47
CA ARG A 46 13.33 -4.12 -8.12
C ARG A 46 11.96 -3.72 -7.59
N TYR A 47 11.15 -3.09 -8.44
CA TYR A 47 9.89 -2.48 -8.03
C TYR A 47 8.65 -3.25 -8.46
N LYS A 48 8.81 -4.49 -8.93
CA LYS A 48 7.70 -5.37 -9.33
C LYS A 48 6.56 -5.43 -8.31
N HIS A 49 6.90 -5.46 -7.03
CA HIS A 49 5.94 -5.56 -5.93
C HIS A 49 5.45 -4.20 -5.41
N TYR A 50 6.12 -3.10 -5.75
CA TYR A 50 5.75 -1.75 -5.30
C TYR A 50 4.48 -1.24 -5.98
N TRP A 51 4.19 -1.66 -7.22
CA TRP A 51 2.96 -1.31 -7.94
C TRP A 51 1.67 -1.73 -7.20
N TYR A 52 1.70 -2.89 -6.52
CA TYR A 52 0.58 -3.38 -5.71
C TYR A 52 0.31 -2.50 -4.48
N TYR A 53 1.29 -1.67 -4.10
CA TYR A 53 1.26 -0.76 -2.95
C TYR A 53 1.14 0.71 -3.34
N ASN A 54 0.74 1.04 -4.59
CA ASN A 54 0.25 2.38 -4.93
C ASN A 54 -1.10 2.60 -4.24
N CYS A 55 -1.03 2.83 -2.93
CA CYS A 55 -2.14 3.01 -2.03
C CYS A 55 -2.63 4.47 -2.04
N ASP A 56 -2.14 5.32 -2.94
CA ASP A 56 -2.41 6.77 -2.99
C ASP A 56 -3.18 7.21 -4.23
N ALA A 57 -3.65 6.27 -5.07
CA ALA A 57 -4.44 6.59 -6.25
C ALA A 57 -5.88 7.02 -5.89
N LEU A 58 -6.03 8.23 -5.32
CA LEU A 58 -7.30 8.95 -5.34
C LEU A 58 -7.62 9.29 -6.81
N GLY A 59 -8.63 8.65 -7.38
CA GLY A 59 -9.18 9.06 -8.67
C GLY A 59 -8.69 8.30 -9.92
N GLN A 60 -8.20 7.05 -9.80
CA GLN A 60 -8.34 6.17 -10.97
C GLN A 60 -9.84 6.05 -11.28
N LYS A 61 -10.22 6.44 -12.50
CA LYS A 61 -11.58 6.34 -13.04
C LYS A 61 -12.21 5.06 -12.54
N GLU A 62 -13.38 5.20 -11.92
CA GLU A 62 -14.25 4.09 -11.55
C GLU A 62 -14.45 3.21 -12.77
N TYR A 63 -13.62 2.17 -12.90
CA TYR A 63 -13.99 1.01 -13.67
C TYR A 63 -15.13 0.40 -12.88
N THR A 64 -16.34 0.74 -13.29
CA THR A 64 -17.63 0.30 -12.76
C THR A 64 -17.79 -1.22 -12.74
N SER A 65 -16.81 -1.98 -13.26
CA SER A 65 -16.72 -3.44 -13.18
C SER A 65 -15.98 -3.99 -11.96
N GLU A 66 -15.29 -3.17 -11.16
CA GLU A 66 -14.49 -3.64 -10.04
C GLU A 66 -15.00 -3.14 -8.68
N ILE A 67 -16.16 -3.65 -8.26
CA ILE A 67 -16.55 -3.69 -6.84
C ILE A 67 -15.48 -4.42 -5.98
N ARG A 68 -14.49 -5.07 -6.62
CA ARG A 68 -13.43 -5.87 -5.99
C ARG A 68 -12.10 -5.18 -5.74
N ARG A 69 -11.86 -3.93 -6.17
CA ARG A 69 -10.64 -3.22 -5.76
C ARG A 69 -10.93 -2.39 -4.53
N ILE A 70 -10.90 -3.06 -3.37
CA ILE A 70 -10.74 -2.40 -2.07
C ILE A 70 -9.35 -1.76 -2.08
N CYS A 71 -9.26 -0.53 -2.60
CA CYS A 71 -8.04 0.25 -2.45
C CYS A 71 -8.02 0.77 -1.01
N TYR A 72 -7.21 0.14 -0.15
CA TYR A 72 -6.83 0.73 1.13
C TYR A 72 -6.00 1.97 0.82
N TYR A 73 -6.63 3.13 0.92
CA TYR A 73 -5.95 4.37 0.67
C TYR A 73 -5.00 4.68 1.85
N LYS A 74 -3.69 4.60 1.61
CA LYS A 74 -2.63 4.81 2.59
C LYS A 74 -1.54 5.66 1.94
N LYS A 75 -1.77 6.96 1.86
CA LYS A 75 -0.82 7.91 1.27
C LYS A 75 0.54 7.84 1.95
N TRP A 76 0.55 7.79 3.28
CA TRP A 76 1.77 7.62 4.08
C TRP A 76 2.60 6.41 3.66
N ARG A 77 1.95 5.30 3.25
CA ARG A 77 2.64 4.08 2.81
C ARG A 77 3.29 4.28 1.44
N SER A 78 2.61 4.97 0.53
CA SER A 78 3.17 5.35 -0.76
C SER A 78 4.37 6.30 -0.60
N GLU A 79 4.33 7.22 0.37
CA GLU A 79 5.46 8.13 0.65
C GLU A 79 6.71 7.37 1.10
N ILE A 80 6.58 6.46 2.08
CA ILE A 80 7.71 5.61 2.52
C ILE A 80 8.27 4.85 1.33
N ASN A 81 7.40 4.15 0.59
CA ASN A 81 7.80 3.36 -0.56
C ASN A 81 8.56 4.18 -1.60
N ASN A 82 8.05 5.36 -1.96
CA ASN A 82 8.69 6.20 -2.98
C ASN A 82 10.00 6.81 -2.50
N ALA A 83 10.09 7.20 -1.23
CA ALA A 83 11.33 7.72 -0.68
C ALA A 83 12.41 6.65 -0.55
N ILE A 84 12.07 5.42 -0.17
CA ILE A 84 13.01 4.28 -0.17
C ILE A 84 13.50 3.97 -1.59
N LYS A 85 12.64 4.04 -2.63
CA LYS A 85 13.11 3.89 -4.03
C LYS A 85 14.23 4.88 -4.35
N LEU A 86 14.08 6.15 -3.96
CA LEU A 86 15.11 7.17 -4.20
C LEU A 86 16.43 6.84 -3.49
N ILE A 87 16.38 6.28 -2.27
CA ILE A 87 17.57 5.81 -1.55
C ILE A 87 18.25 4.66 -2.30
N ILE A 88 17.48 3.69 -2.80
CA ILE A 88 18.00 2.57 -3.59
C ILE A 88 18.67 3.07 -4.87
N GLU A 89 17.99 3.92 -5.65
CA GLU A 89 18.53 4.45 -6.89
C GLU A 89 19.82 5.26 -6.66
N SER A 90 19.85 6.08 -5.60
CA SER A 90 21.04 6.86 -5.23
C SER A 90 22.20 5.96 -4.82
N SER A 91 21.95 4.94 -3.97
CA SER A 91 22.97 3.99 -3.55
C SER A 91 23.53 3.19 -4.71
N LEU A 92 22.66 2.65 -5.59
CA LEU A 92 23.08 1.88 -6.77
C LEU A 92 23.89 2.74 -7.74
N SER A 93 23.45 3.97 -8.01
CA SER A 93 24.18 4.90 -8.90
C SER A 93 25.56 5.25 -8.34
N SER A 94 25.64 5.55 -7.04
CA SER A 94 26.91 5.79 -6.36
C SER A 94 27.81 4.54 -6.36
N PHE A 95 27.24 3.35 -6.22
CA PHE A 95 27.99 2.11 -6.31
C PHE A 95 28.52 1.84 -7.73
N ALA A 96 27.74 2.11 -8.78
CA ALA A 96 28.17 1.97 -10.16
C ALA A 96 29.40 2.83 -10.48
N ILE A 97 29.47 4.06 -9.95
CA ILE A 97 30.64 4.93 -10.08
C ILE A 97 31.85 4.30 -9.39
N LYS A 98 31.69 3.81 -8.15
CA LYS A 98 32.80 3.14 -7.42
C LYS A 98 33.27 1.89 -8.16
N LEU A 99 32.35 1.06 -8.65
CA LEU A 99 32.66 -0.17 -9.39
C LEU A 99 33.38 0.12 -10.71
N SER A 100 32.96 1.16 -11.43
CA SER A 100 33.64 1.65 -12.64
C SER A 100 35.10 2.01 -12.35
N GLY A 101 35.35 2.73 -11.25
CA GLY A 101 36.68 3.22 -10.88
C GLY A 101 37.68 2.17 -10.40
N ILE A 102 37.27 0.92 -10.13
CA ILE A 102 38.22 -0.09 -9.65
C ILE A 102 39.03 -0.73 -10.79
N ASN A 103 40.34 -0.92 -10.57
CA ASN A 103 41.25 -1.56 -11.52
C ASN A 103 41.22 -3.10 -11.40
N CYS A 104 40.04 -3.70 -11.31
CA CYS A 104 39.84 -5.15 -11.22
C CYS A 104 38.61 -5.60 -12.00
N GLY A 105 38.71 -6.78 -12.61
CA GLY A 105 37.68 -7.37 -13.48
C GLY A 105 37.51 -6.66 -14.82
N SER A 106 36.95 -7.37 -15.79
CA SER A 106 36.56 -6.78 -17.07
C SER A 106 35.30 -5.91 -16.91
N LEU A 107 35.02 -5.05 -17.91
CA LEU A 107 33.75 -4.32 -17.94
C LEU A 107 32.55 -5.29 -17.91
N GLU A 108 32.67 -6.46 -18.54
CA GLU A 108 31.62 -7.46 -18.57
C GLU A 108 31.40 -8.10 -17.18
N ASP A 109 32.47 -8.38 -16.43
CA ASP A 109 32.36 -8.85 -15.05
C ASP A 109 31.64 -7.82 -14.16
N LYS A 110 31.97 -6.53 -14.34
CA LYS A 110 31.32 -5.43 -13.61
C LYS A 110 29.84 -5.32 -13.96
N LYS A 111 29.48 -5.44 -15.24
CA LYS A 111 28.09 -5.45 -15.70
C LYS A 111 27.32 -6.63 -15.11
N CYS A 112 27.87 -7.85 -15.21
CA CYS A 112 27.26 -9.04 -14.64
C CYS A 112 27.03 -8.88 -13.14
N PHE A 113 28.04 -8.43 -12.39
CA PHE A 113 27.91 -8.20 -10.95
C PHE A 113 26.83 -7.16 -10.62
N LEU A 114 26.84 -6.02 -11.32
CA LEU A 114 25.86 -4.96 -11.11
C LEU A 114 24.44 -5.39 -11.48
N ASP A 115 24.28 -6.24 -12.50
CA ASP A 115 22.98 -6.80 -12.88
C ASP A 115 22.35 -7.58 -11.71
N ALA A 116 23.11 -8.47 -11.07
CA ALA A 116 22.63 -9.21 -9.91
C ALA A 116 22.32 -8.30 -8.70
N ILE A 117 23.20 -7.33 -8.41
CA ILE A 117 23.03 -6.40 -7.30
C ILE A 117 21.80 -5.49 -7.53
N SER A 118 21.69 -4.89 -8.71
CA SER A 118 20.60 -3.98 -9.07
C SER A 118 19.29 -4.70 -9.37
N GLY A 119 19.29 -6.01 -9.57
CA GLY A 119 18.10 -6.84 -9.75
C GLY A 119 17.56 -7.37 -8.43
N LYS A 120 17.66 -8.69 -8.25
CA LYS A 120 17.04 -9.41 -7.13
C LYS A 120 17.58 -8.98 -5.77
N ILE A 121 18.88 -8.71 -5.66
CA ILE A 121 19.49 -8.36 -4.36
C ILE A 121 18.95 -7.03 -3.86
N ALA A 122 18.99 -5.95 -4.65
CA ALA A 122 18.40 -4.67 -4.26
C ALA A 122 16.88 -4.75 -4.05
N SER A 123 16.19 -5.70 -4.70
CA SER A 123 14.77 -5.94 -4.48
C SER A 123 14.46 -6.56 -3.12
N ASP A 124 15.41 -7.27 -2.50
CA ASP A 124 15.20 -8.04 -1.28
C ASP A 124 16.01 -7.54 -0.07
N TYR A 125 17.19 -6.94 -0.29
CA TYR A 125 18.11 -6.56 0.77
C TYR A 125 18.98 -5.33 0.46
N PRO A 126 19.45 -4.62 1.49
CA PRO A 126 18.84 -4.50 2.81
C PRO A 126 17.56 -3.62 2.77
N PHE A 127 17.36 -2.88 1.68
CA PHE A 127 16.40 -1.79 1.59
C PHE A 127 14.94 -2.22 1.72
N LYS A 128 14.55 -3.39 1.19
CA LYS A 128 13.19 -3.91 1.36
C LYS A 128 12.88 -4.25 2.81
N ILE A 129 13.83 -4.86 3.54
CA ILE A 129 13.64 -5.14 4.96
C ILE A 129 13.45 -3.83 5.75
N ILE A 130 14.25 -2.82 5.44
CA ILE A 130 14.12 -1.48 6.05
C ILE A 130 12.76 -0.85 5.68
N ASN A 131 12.33 -0.95 4.42
CA ASN A 131 11.02 -0.45 3.98
C ASN A 131 9.87 -1.13 4.74
N ASP A 132 9.87 -2.46 4.82
CA ASP A 132 8.85 -3.24 5.50
C ASP A 132 8.84 -2.95 7.01
N LEU A 133 10.03 -2.79 7.62
CA LEU A 133 10.18 -2.34 9.01
C LEU A 133 9.54 -0.97 9.21
N MET A 134 9.87 0.02 8.36
CA MET A 134 9.32 1.37 8.46
C MET A 134 7.80 1.38 8.33
N ILE A 135 7.25 0.62 7.37
CA ILE A 135 5.80 0.49 7.19
C ILE A 135 5.15 -0.07 8.45
N ASN A 136 5.70 -1.17 9.00
CA ASN A 136 5.17 -1.79 10.21
C ASN A 136 5.29 -0.87 11.44
N PHE A 137 6.40 -0.13 11.54
CA PHE A 137 6.64 0.83 12.60
C PHE A 137 5.59 1.95 12.56
N VAL A 138 5.37 2.55 11.39
CA VAL A 138 4.37 3.60 11.19
C VAL A 138 2.96 3.09 11.43
N ASP A 139 2.63 1.89 10.96
CA ASP A 139 1.30 1.28 11.21
C ASP A 139 1.06 1.10 12.72
N LYS A 140 2.03 0.57 13.46
CA LYS A 140 1.91 0.29 14.90
C LYS A 140 1.96 1.56 15.76
N LYS A 141 2.90 2.46 15.51
CA LYS A 141 3.20 3.61 16.39
C LYS A 141 2.39 4.85 16.05
N VAL A 142 2.02 5.02 14.77
CA VAL A 142 1.30 6.21 14.30
C VAL A 142 -0.14 5.86 13.94
N SER A 143 -0.35 4.91 13.03
CA SER A 143 -1.69 4.61 12.49
C SER A 143 -2.65 4.13 13.58
N GLU A 144 -2.28 3.10 14.36
CA GLU A 144 -3.14 2.56 15.42
C GLU A 144 -3.49 3.60 16.50
N VAL A 145 -2.50 4.40 16.92
CA VAL A 145 -2.67 5.43 17.96
C VAL A 145 -3.55 6.57 17.45
N THR A 146 -3.26 7.08 16.26
CA THR A 146 -4.03 8.17 15.61
C THR A 146 -5.46 7.74 15.38
N LEU A 147 -5.68 6.52 14.90
CA LEU A 147 -7.00 5.95 14.69
C LEU A 147 -7.79 5.82 16.01
N CYS A 148 -7.17 5.33 17.08
CA CYS A 148 -7.83 5.26 18.39
C CYS A 148 -8.22 6.65 18.90
N TYR A 149 -7.33 7.64 18.75
CA TYR A 149 -7.58 9.01 19.16
C TYR A 149 -8.71 9.65 18.35
N ALA A 150 -8.65 9.57 17.02
CA ALA A 150 -9.67 10.13 16.13
C ALA A 150 -11.07 9.54 16.39
N LYS A 151 -11.18 8.26 16.73
CA LYS A 151 -12.46 7.64 17.12
C LYS A 151 -13.04 8.25 18.38
N LYS A 152 -12.20 8.47 19.40
CA LYS A 152 -12.64 9.06 20.67
C LYS A 152 -13.17 10.46 20.43
N GLU A 153 -12.41 11.28 19.71
CA GLU A 153 -12.77 12.66 19.38
C GLU A 153 -14.04 12.72 18.52
N ALA A 154 -14.18 11.84 17.52
CA ALA A 154 -15.42 11.73 16.75
C ALA A 154 -16.64 11.37 17.62
N THR A 155 -16.45 10.50 18.63
CA THR A 155 -17.52 10.13 19.57
C THR A 155 -17.89 11.29 20.48
N ASP A 156 -16.90 12.05 20.96
CA ASP A 156 -17.11 13.23 21.80
C ASP A 156 -17.83 14.35 21.02
N ILE A 157 -17.48 14.55 19.75
CA ILE A 157 -18.19 15.45 18.83
C ILE A 157 -19.63 14.99 18.60
N ALA A 158 -19.88 13.69 18.39
CA ALA A 158 -21.22 13.14 18.20
C ALA A 158 -22.14 13.39 19.42
N ASN A 159 -21.56 13.37 20.62
CA ASN A 159 -22.24 13.64 21.89
C ASN A 159 -22.43 15.15 22.17
N SER A 160 -21.77 16.02 21.41
CA SER A 160 -21.93 17.47 21.51
C SER A 160 -23.24 17.95 20.87
N LYS A 161 -23.71 19.14 21.26
CA LYS A 161 -24.94 19.73 20.70
C LYS A 161 -24.79 20.19 19.25
N ASP A 162 -23.58 20.62 18.87
CA ASP A 162 -23.32 21.27 17.58
C ASP A 162 -22.82 20.31 16.49
N ARG A 163 -22.26 19.15 16.88
CA ARG A 163 -21.80 18.06 15.97
C ARG A 163 -20.96 18.55 14.78
N SER A 164 -20.01 19.44 15.04
CA SER A 164 -19.12 19.99 14.01
C SER A 164 -17.89 19.08 13.79
N TYR A 165 -17.90 18.30 12.72
CA TYR A 165 -16.79 17.41 12.35
C TYR A 165 -15.62 18.11 11.64
N ASN A 166 -15.76 19.40 11.33
CA ASN A 166 -14.74 20.16 10.60
C ASN A 166 -13.39 20.21 11.35
N GLU A 167 -13.41 20.15 12.67
CA GLU A 167 -12.20 20.21 13.50
C GLU A 167 -11.46 18.87 13.57
N LEU A 168 -12.13 17.76 13.23
CA LEU A 168 -11.54 16.42 13.34
C LEU A 168 -10.29 16.28 12.47
N LYS A 169 -10.25 16.95 11.31
CA LYS A 169 -9.07 17.03 10.43
C LYS A 169 -7.86 17.60 11.17
N HIS A 170 -8.03 18.75 11.82
CA HIS A 170 -6.97 19.41 12.57
C HIS A 170 -6.53 18.57 13.78
N ILE A 171 -7.48 17.93 14.47
CA ILE A 171 -7.22 17.04 15.60
C ILE A 171 -6.37 15.84 15.17
N ILE A 172 -6.70 15.20 14.05
CA ILE A 172 -5.92 14.09 13.49
C ILE A 172 -4.53 14.56 13.12
N TYR A 173 -4.42 15.63 12.35
CA TYR A 173 -3.14 16.20 11.91
C TYR A 173 -2.23 16.48 13.10
N LYS A 174 -2.73 17.24 14.09
CA LYS A 174 -1.98 17.56 15.30
C LYS A 174 -1.52 16.30 16.03
N LYS A 175 -2.37 15.26 16.10
CA LYS A 175 -1.98 14.02 16.79
C LYS A 175 -0.84 13.29 16.08
N VAL A 176 -0.87 13.24 14.75
CA VAL A 176 0.22 12.65 13.95
C VAL A 176 1.49 13.47 14.10
N GLU A 177 1.39 14.80 14.04
CA GLU A 177 2.51 15.71 14.24
C GLU A 177 3.16 15.54 15.63
N GLU A 178 2.35 15.39 16.68
CA GLU A 178 2.83 15.11 18.05
C GLU A 178 3.65 13.80 18.09
N ILE A 179 3.12 12.71 17.52
CA ILE A 179 3.76 11.39 17.53
C ILE A 179 5.06 11.40 16.71
N THR A 180 5.02 11.98 15.51
CA THR A 180 6.17 11.98 14.59
C THR A 180 7.30 12.89 15.07
N ASN A 181 7.01 13.88 15.92
CA ASN A 181 8.00 14.73 16.56
C ASN A 181 8.52 14.20 17.90
N GLU A 182 7.96 13.11 18.42
CA GLU A 182 8.36 12.53 19.71
C GLU A 182 9.76 11.88 19.61
N GLU A 183 10.71 12.36 20.41
CA GLU A 183 12.11 11.94 20.33
C GLU A 183 12.29 10.45 20.67
N ASP A 184 11.55 9.94 21.66
CA ASP A 184 11.62 8.53 22.06
C ASP A 184 11.19 7.60 20.91
N ILE A 185 10.19 8.01 20.11
CA ILE A 185 9.72 7.26 18.94
C ILE A 185 10.78 7.28 17.83
N LYS A 186 11.45 8.42 17.62
CA LYS A 186 12.55 8.51 16.64
C LYS A 186 13.73 7.64 17.04
N LEU A 187 14.11 7.65 18.32
CA LEU A 187 15.18 6.80 18.85
C LEU A 187 14.84 5.30 18.71
N GLU A 188 13.58 4.92 18.95
CA GLU A 188 13.12 3.54 18.74
C GLU A 188 13.20 3.12 17.26
N LEU A 189 12.86 4.01 16.33
CA LEU A 189 13.01 3.77 14.89
C LEU A 189 14.48 3.61 14.50
N ILE A 190 15.37 4.48 15.00
CA ILE A 190 16.82 4.38 14.77
C ILE A 190 17.36 3.04 15.27
N ALA A 191 17.00 2.65 16.49
CA ALA A 191 17.43 1.38 17.08
C ALA A 191 16.94 0.19 16.24
N SER A 192 15.67 0.21 15.83
CA SER A 192 15.08 -0.86 15.01
C SER A 192 15.77 -1.00 13.66
N ILE A 193 16.09 0.10 12.98
CA ILE A 193 16.82 0.06 11.69
C ILE A 193 18.26 -0.41 11.92
N SER A 194 18.91 0.08 12.96
CA SER A 194 20.29 -0.31 13.32
C SER A 194 20.41 -1.81 13.61
N ASP A 195 19.42 -2.40 14.27
CA ASP A 195 19.35 -3.84 14.54
C ASP A 195 19.18 -4.65 13.26
N VAL A 196 18.34 -4.19 12.32
CA VAL A 196 18.17 -4.81 11.00
C VAL A 196 19.48 -4.79 10.22
N ILE A 197 20.14 -3.64 10.17
CA ILE A 197 21.43 -3.46 9.51
C ILE A 197 22.49 -4.39 10.13
N SER A 198 22.59 -4.39 11.46
CA SER A 198 23.51 -5.25 12.20
C SER A 198 23.25 -6.73 11.98
N SER A 199 21.99 -7.15 11.90
CA SER A 199 21.64 -8.53 11.57
C SER A 199 21.98 -8.89 10.13
N PHE A 200 21.81 -7.96 9.20
CA PHE A 200 22.09 -8.17 7.80
C PHE A 200 23.59 -8.38 7.57
N ASP A 201 24.44 -7.54 8.17
CA ASP A 201 25.90 -7.67 8.09
C ASP A 201 26.39 -9.01 8.66
N LYS A 202 25.81 -9.46 9.78
CA LYS A 202 26.18 -10.75 10.41
C LYS A 202 25.82 -11.96 9.55
N LYS A 203 24.71 -11.92 8.83
CA LYS A 203 24.19 -13.06 8.06
C LYS A 203 24.81 -13.22 6.68
N GLN A 204 25.65 -12.27 6.22
CA GLN A 204 26.26 -12.30 4.88
C GLN A 204 25.26 -12.56 3.73
N CYS A 205 24.00 -12.12 3.86
CA CYS A 205 22.90 -12.49 2.96
C CYS A 205 23.20 -12.18 1.48
N VAL A 206 23.91 -11.08 1.21
CA VAL A 206 24.33 -10.70 -0.16
C VAL A 206 25.26 -11.75 -0.75
N LYS A 207 26.26 -12.22 0.02
CA LYS A 207 27.22 -13.22 -0.44
C LYS A 207 26.53 -14.55 -0.74
N GLU A 208 25.56 -14.93 0.07
CA GLU A 208 24.76 -16.15 -0.15
C GLU A 208 23.93 -16.06 -1.43
N GLU A 209 23.17 -14.98 -1.63
CA GLU A 209 22.37 -14.78 -2.85
C GLU A 209 23.24 -14.67 -4.11
N LEU A 210 24.37 -13.98 -4.02
CA LEU A 210 25.38 -13.91 -5.07
C LEU A 210 25.96 -15.31 -5.40
N SER A 211 26.21 -16.14 -4.39
CA SER A 211 26.70 -17.52 -4.59
C SER A 211 25.66 -18.41 -5.27
N ILE A 212 24.37 -18.20 -5.00
CA ILE A 212 23.27 -18.88 -5.71
C ILE A 212 23.21 -18.41 -7.17
N HIS A 213 23.36 -17.09 -7.41
CA HIS A 213 23.20 -16.50 -8.73
C HIS A 213 24.34 -16.86 -9.71
N PHE A 214 25.59 -16.76 -9.26
CA PHE A 214 26.76 -16.98 -10.11
C PHE A 214 27.38 -18.38 -9.96
N GLY A 215 26.98 -19.13 -8.93
CA GLY A 215 27.64 -20.35 -8.50
C GLY A 215 28.89 -20.08 -7.65
N VAL A 216 29.13 -20.96 -6.66
CA VAL A 216 30.23 -20.83 -5.67
C VAL A 216 31.60 -20.67 -6.35
N TYR A 217 31.82 -21.37 -7.47
CA TYR A 217 33.10 -21.32 -8.20
C TYR A 217 33.39 -19.95 -8.83
N ASN A 218 32.39 -19.30 -9.43
CA ASN A 218 32.57 -17.97 -10.01
C ASN A 218 32.69 -16.89 -8.93
N MET A 219 31.98 -17.04 -7.81
CA MET A 219 32.10 -16.15 -6.65
C MET A 219 33.49 -16.13 -6.01
N ASN A 220 34.22 -17.25 -6.09
CA ASN A 220 35.57 -17.36 -5.55
C ASN A 220 36.65 -16.82 -6.49
N THR A 221 36.27 -16.28 -7.67
CA THR A 221 37.23 -15.59 -8.54
C THR A 221 37.61 -14.23 -7.96
N THR A 222 38.87 -13.83 -8.14
CA THR A 222 39.42 -12.58 -7.60
C THR A 222 38.55 -11.34 -7.90
N PRO A 223 37.99 -11.14 -9.12
CA PRO A 223 37.15 -9.98 -9.39
C PRO A 223 35.88 -9.95 -8.54
N PHE A 224 35.15 -11.07 -8.44
CA PHE A 224 33.87 -11.13 -7.73
C PHE A 224 34.03 -11.02 -6.21
N VAL A 225 35.12 -11.54 -5.64
CA VAL A 225 35.47 -11.32 -4.22
C VAL A 225 35.69 -9.83 -3.96
N ILE A 226 36.48 -9.16 -4.80
CA ILE A 226 36.76 -7.72 -4.67
C ILE A 226 35.48 -6.89 -4.86
N PHE A 227 34.63 -7.23 -5.83
CA PHE A 227 33.36 -6.54 -6.05
C PHE A 227 32.39 -6.69 -4.87
N ASN A 228 32.30 -7.89 -4.30
CA ASN A 228 31.49 -8.14 -3.10
C ASN A 228 31.98 -7.35 -1.89
N ASP A 229 33.30 -7.33 -1.65
CA ASP A 229 33.88 -6.56 -0.55
C ASP A 229 33.68 -5.05 -0.75
N LEU A 230 33.79 -4.57 -2.00
CA LEU A 230 33.49 -3.19 -2.36
C LEU A 230 32.02 -2.84 -2.10
N TYR A 231 31.10 -3.72 -2.45
CA TYR A 231 29.66 -3.51 -2.24
C TYR A 231 29.31 -3.50 -0.74
N ASN A 232 29.84 -4.43 0.04
CA ASN A 232 29.63 -4.46 1.49
C ASN A 232 30.21 -3.20 2.16
N SER A 233 31.41 -2.77 1.75
CA SER A 233 31.99 -1.51 2.21
C SER A 233 31.16 -0.29 1.78
N HIS A 234 30.58 -0.32 0.58
CA HIS A 234 29.69 0.73 0.10
C HIS A 234 28.42 0.83 0.96
N LEU A 235 27.78 -0.31 1.27
CA LEU A 235 26.60 -0.35 2.13
C LEU A 235 26.94 0.15 3.54
N ALA A 236 28.01 -0.36 4.15
CA ALA A 236 28.45 0.02 5.49
C ALA A 236 28.68 1.54 5.64
N LYS A 237 29.28 2.18 4.61
CA LYS A 237 29.50 3.63 4.59
C LYS A 237 28.21 4.45 4.45
N ASN A 238 27.14 3.84 3.94
CA ASN A 238 25.88 4.52 3.64
C ASN A 238 24.79 4.25 4.70
N TYR A 239 25.03 3.41 5.70
CA TYR A 239 24.02 3.11 6.72
C TYR A 239 23.59 4.32 7.53
N ASP A 240 24.51 5.21 7.90
CA ASP A 240 24.16 6.46 8.57
C ASP A 240 23.26 7.34 7.69
N PHE A 241 23.54 7.37 6.38
CA PHE A 241 22.69 8.08 5.42
C PHE A 241 21.30 7.45 5.32
N VAL A 242 21.21 6.12 5.29
CA VAL A 242 19.92 5.41 5.27
C VAL A 242 19.11 5.70 6.53
N ILE A 243 19.72 5.60 7.71
CA ILE A 243 19.08 5.91 9.00
C ILE A 243 18.59 7.37 9.00
N SER A 244 19.46 8.31 8.63
CA SER A 244 19.11 9.73 8.57
C SER A 244 17.92 9.99 7.64
N LYS A 245 17.94 9.39 6.44
CA LYS A 245 16.83 9.53 5.49
C LYS A 245 15.55 8.84 5.95
N SER A 246 15.64 7.71 6.65
CA SER A 246 14.47 7.07 7.25
C SER A 246 13.78 7.95 8.28
N ILE A 247 14.54 8.71 9.07
CA ILE A 247 13.97 9.69 10.02
C ILE A 247 13.35 10.86 9.28
N GLU A 248 14.00 11.40 8.25
CA GLU A 248 13.42 12.45 7.41
C GLU A 248 12.08 12.01 6.78
N ILE A 249 12.02 10.78 6.26
CA ILE A 249 10.79 10.19 5.73
C ILE A 249 9.71 10.12 6.83
N PHE A 250 10.06 9.64 8.01
CA PHE A 250 9.13 9.53 9.13
C PHE A 250 8.56 10.88 9.57
N GLU A 251 9.39 11.92 9.65
CA GLU A 251 8.95 13.28 9.97
C GLU A 251 8.07 13.88 8.87
N ASN A 252 8.41 13.65 7.60
CA ASN A 252 7.67 14.20 6.47
C ASN A 252 6.23 13.68 6.42
N ILE A 253 5.99 12.42 6.82
CA ILE A 253 4.64 11.84 6.94
C ILE A 253 3.78 12.66 7.91
N GLY A 254 4.36 13.19 8.99
CA GLY A 254 3.64 14.03 9.95
C GLY A 254 3.41 15.46 9.50
N ARG A 255 4.14 15.91 8.46
CA ARG A 255 3.97 17.24 7.86
C ARG A 255 2.98 17.22 6.69
N ASP A 256 2.86 16.10 5.98
CA ASP A 256 1.94 15.94 4.87
C ASP A 256 0.50 15.66 5.36
N GLU A 257 -0.39 16.60 5.09
CA GLU A 257 -1.78 16.52 5.54
C GLU A 257 -2.53 15.33 4.93
N GLU A 258 -2.26 15.04 3.65
CA GLU A 258 -2.89 13.94 2.93
C GLU A 258 -2.52 12.58 3.56
N SER A 259 -1.24 12.40 3.90
CA SER A 259 -0.71 11.27 4.66
C SER A 259 -1.30 11.15 6.04
N CYS A 260 -1.35 12.25 6.79
CA CYS A 260 -1.95 12.30 8.13
C CYS A 260 -3.41 11.83 8.09
N MET A 261 -4.20 12.33 7.14
CA MET A 261 -5.60 11.92 7.01
C MET A 261 -5.71 10.44 6.63
N SER A 262 -4.84 9.93 5.75
CA SER A 262 -4.87 8.52 5.32
C SER A 262 -4.64 7.49 6.44
N PHE A 263 -4.22 7.89 7.65
CA PHE A 263 -4.16 6.99 8.81
C PHE A 263 -5.51 6.53 9.33
N VAL A 264 -6.56 7.34 9.16
CA VAL A 264 -7.83 7.10 9.85
C VAL A 264 -8.98 6.76 8.91
N PHE A 265 -8.77 6.69 7.60
CA PHE A 265 -9.84 6.38 6.65
C PHE A 265 -9.60 5.11 5.85
N ASP A 266 -10.71 4.46 5.52
CA ASP A 266 -10.79 3.33 4.61
C ASP A 266 -11.78 3.64 3.49
N LYS A 267 -11.61 2.94 2.36
CA LYS A 267 -12.56 3.00 1.24
C LYS A 267 -13.61 1.90 1.36
N LEU A 268 -14.88 2.29 1.45
CA LEU A 268 -16.04 1.42 1.38
C LEU A 268 -16.84 1.72 0.09
N PHE A 269 -16.76 0.84 -0.91
CA PHE A 269 -17.46 0.97 -2.20
C PHE A 269 -17.28 2.28 -2.96
N GLY A 270 -16.12 2.92 -2.84
CA GLY A 270 -15.93 4.26 -3.44
C GLY A 270 -15.83 5.35 -2.39
N GLU A 271 -16.56 5.19 -1.28
CA GLU A 271 -16.73 6.20 -0.26
C GLU A 271 -15.64 6.10 0.81
N ILE A 272 -15.07 7.24 1.20
CA ILE A 272 -14.03 7.32 2.22
C ILE A 272 -14.70 7.50 3.57
N VAL A 273 -14.56 6.50 4.44
CA VAL A 273 -15.21 6.44 5.76
C VAL A 273 -14.13 6.29 6.83
N ILE A 274 -14.34 6.83 8.04
CA ILE A 274 -13.41 6.54 9.14
C ILE A 274 -13.25 5.02 9.31
N HIS A 275 -12.01 4.56 9.35
CA HIS A 275 -11.59 3.16 9.27
C HIS A 275 -12.41 2.23 10.16
N HIS A 276 -12.70 2.61 11.41
CA HIS A 276 -13.50 1.75 12.28
C HIS A 276 -14.95 1.55 11.79
N ASN A 277 -15.58 2.62 11.32
CA ASN A 277 -16.92 2.53 10.75
C ASN A 277 -16.89 1.71 9.45
N ALA A 278 -15.86 1.91 8.62
CA ALA A 278 -15.67 1.10 7.42
C ALA A 278 -15.50 -0.39 7.73
N VAL A 279 -14.71 -0.74 8.75
CA VAL A 279 -14.52 -2.12 9.21
C VAL A 279 -15.84 -2.73 9.66
N GLN A 280 -16.64 -2.02 10.46
CA GLN A 280 -17.93 -2.52 10.91
C GLN A 280 -18.92 -2.72 9.76
N LEU A 281 -19.00 -1.75 8.85
CA LEU A 281 -19.84 -1.84 7.65
C LEU A 281 -19.42 -3.02 6.77
N ARG A 282 -18.11 -3.20 6.57
CA ARG A 282 -17.54 -4.35 5.87
C ARG A 282 -17.90 -5.67 6.56
N ASN A 283 -17.86 -5.72 7.90
CA ASN A 283 -18.23 -6.90 8.66
C ASN A 283 -19.71 -7.28 8.45
N PHE A 284 -20.65 -6.34 8.41
CA PHE A 284 -22.05 -6.65 8.12
C PHE A 284 -22.23 -7.35 6.77
N ILE A 285 -21.46 -6.92 5.76
CA ILE A 285 -21.50 -7.49 4.42
C ILE A 285 -20.90 -8.89 4.42
N HIS A 286 -19.71 -9.08 5.00
CA HIS A 286 -19.09 -10.40 5.11
C HIS A 286 -19.95 -11.40 5.88
N MET A 287 -20.55 -10.95 6.99
CA MET A 287 -21.45 -11.81 7.76
C MET A 287 -22.71 -12.15 6.96
N SER A 288 -23.29 -11.18 6.25
CA SER A 288 -24.46 -11.42 5.40
C SER A 288 -24.15 -12.36 4.23
N GLU A 289 -22.99 -12.19 3.58
CA GLU A 289 -22.48 -13.11 2.55
C GLU A 289 -22.33 -14.53 3.13
N PHE A 290 -21.64 -14.67 4.27
CA PHE A 290 -21.40 -15.95 4.91
C PHE A 290 -22.70 -16.65 5.29
N TYR A 291 -23.58 -15.98 6.03
CA TYR A 291 -24.86 -16.55 6.45
C TYR A 291 -25.70 -16.99 5.26
N LEU A 292 -25.73 -16.21 4.18
CA LEU A 292 -26.52 -16.59 3.03
C LEU A 292 -25.91 -17.75 2.26
N ILE A 293 -24.58 -17.81 2.13
CA ILE A 293 -23.90 -18.95 1.52
C ILE A 293 -24.18 -20.24 2.30
N GLU A 294 -24.16 -20.20 3.64
CA GLU A 294 -24.51 -21.36 4.47
C GLU A 294 -25.98 -21.76 4.29
N LEU A 295 -26.90 -20.80 4.30
CA LEU A 295 -28.32 -21.08 4.04
C LEU A 295 -28.53 -21.70 2.66
N LEU A 296 -27.83 -21.21 1.63
CA LEU A 296 -27.88 -21.76 0.28
C LEU A 296 -27.34 -23.19 0.23
N LYS A 297 -26.27 -23.52 0.97
CA LYS A 297 -25.77 -24.90 1.09
C LYS A 297 -26.83 -25.83 1.67
N ASP A 298 -27.47 -25.42 2.77
CA ASP A 298 -28.51 -26.23 3.41
C ASP A 298 -29.71 -26.45 2.49
N LEU A 299 -30.11 -25.41 1.76
CA LEU A 299 -31.22 -25.46 0.81
C LEU A 299 -30.90 -26.31 -0.43
N LEU A 300 -29.64 -26.28 -0.90
CA LEU A 300 -29.13 -27.16 -1.95
C LEU A 300 -29.16 -28.62 -1.49
N SER A 301 -28.57 -28.92 -0.33
CA SER A 301 -28.51 -30.28 0.22
C SER A 301 -29.90 -30.86 0.51
N SER A 302 -30.85 -30.01 0.90
CA SER A 302 -32.22 -30.44 1.21
C SER A 302 -33.18 -30.45 0.01
N ARG A 303 -32.74 -29.96 -1.17
CA ARG A 303 -33.57 -29.80 -2.39
C ARG A 303 -34.88 -29.02 -2.16
N LYS A 304 -34.92 -28.18 -1.12
CA LYS A 304 -36.13 -27.44 -0.70
C LYS A 304 -36.47 -26.28 -1.62
N ILE A 305 -35.50 -25.80 -2.39
CA ILE A 305 -35.67 -24.68 -3.31
C ILE A 305 -35.11 -25.05 -4.67
N LYS A 306 -35.83 -24.68 -5.73
CA LYS A 306 -35.29 -24.70 -7.09
C LYS A 306 -34.45 -23.46 -7.27
N PHE A 307 -33.18 -23.58 -7.64
CA PHE A 307 -32.33 -22.41 -7.91
C PHE A 307 -32.50 -21.86 -9.32
N PHE A 308 -32.95 -22.71 -10.25
CA PHE A 308 -33.20 -22.35 -11.63
C PHE A 308 -34.55 -22.85 -12.09
N ASN A 309 -35.14 -22.09 -13.01
CA ASN A 309 -36.28 -22.54 -13.79
C ASN A 309 -35.79 -23.47 -14.90
N ALA A 310 -36.36 -24.67 -14.99
CA ALA A 310 -36.09 -25.57 -16.10
C ALA A 310 -36.92 -25.13 -17.31
N SER A 311 -36.40 -24.24 -18.15
CA SER A 311 -36.98 -23.97 -19.47
C SER A 311 -36.31 -24.88 -20.50
N LYS A 312 -37.02 -25.92 -20.94
CA LYS A 312 -36.65 -26.64 -22.16
C LYS A 312 -37.10 -25.80 -23.36
N SER A 313 -36.24 -24.89 -23.82
CA SER A 313 -36.31 -24.36 -25.17
C SER A 313 -36.12 -25.53 -26.14
N ALA A 314 -37.14 -25.88 -26.92
CA ALA A 314 -37.09 -27.02 -27.84
C ALA A 314 -36.07 -26.85 -28.97
N HIS A 315 -35.48 -25.66 -29.17
CA HIS A 315 -34.71 -25.32 -30.38
C HIS A 315 -33.36 -24.60 -30.15
N SER A 316 -32.77 -24.68 -28.96
CA SER A 316 -31.39 -24.18 -28.77
C SER A 316 -30.59 -25.06 -27.80
N HIS A 317 -29.42 -25.52 -28.24
CA HIS A 317 -28.42 -26.24 -27.41
C HIS A 317 -27.76 -25.37 -26.32
N ILE A 318 -28.39 -24.26 -25.93
CA ILE A 318 -27.92 -23.36 -24.88
C ILE A 318 -29.05 -23.25 -23.87
N SER A 319 -28.94 -23.99 -22.76
CA SER A 319 -29.81 -23.82 -21.61
C SER A 319 -29.52 -22.47 -20.97
N ILE A 320 -30.36 -21.47 -21.20
CA ILE A 320 -30.35 -20.23 -20.42
C ILE A 320 -30.93 -20.59 -19.05
N LEU A 321 -30.05 -20.77 -18.07
CA LEU A 321 -30.41 -20.98 -16.67
C LEU A 321 -31.00 -19.69 -16.12
N GLU A 322 -32.32 -19.55 -16.17
CA GLU A 322 -33.03 -18.46 -15.48
C GLU A 322 -33.13 -18.77 -13.99
N TYR A 323 -32.88 -17.77 -13.15
CA TYR A 323 -33.07 -17.90 -11.71
C TYR A 323 -34.54 -18.08 -11.36
N SER A 324 -34.83 -18.95 -10.39
CA SER A 324 -36.19 -19.15 -9.91
C SER A 324 -36.71 -17.94 -9.13
N SER A 325 -38.04 -17.84 -9.01
CA SER A 325 -38.69 -16.87 -8.12
C SER A 325 -38.26 -17.02 -6.67
N ASP A 326 -38.08 -18.26 -6.21
CA ASP A 326 -37.73 -18.58 -4.82
C ASP A 326 -36.31 -18.12 -4.48
N PHE A 327 -35.37 -18.29 -5.42
CA PHE A 327 -34.01 -17.80 -5.29
C PHE A 327 -33.95 -16.28 -5.31
N MET A 328 -34.68 -15.65 -6.22
CA MET A 328 -34.78 -14.18 -6.28
C MET A 328 -35.42 -13.59 -5.03
N TYR A 329 -36.44 -14.26 -4.47
CA TYR A 329 -37.06 -13.87 -3.21
C TYR A 329 -36.06 -13.91 -2.05
N LEU A 330 -35.29 -15.01 -1.94
CA LEU A 330 -34.25 -15.16 -0.92
C LEU A 330 -33.12 -14.12 -1.03
N ILE A 331 -32.71 -13.76 -2.25
CA ILE A 331 -31.77 -12.66 -2.49
C ILE A 331 -32.36 -11.34 -2.00
N ASN A 332 -33.61 -11.03 -2.37
CA ASN A 332 -34.26 -9.77 -2.01
C ASN A 332 -34.42 -9.61 -0.48
N GLU A 333 -34.86 -10.67 0.21
CA GLU A 333 -34.94 -10.67 1.67
C GLU A 333 -33.57 -10.43 2.33
N SER A 334 -32.52 -11.04 1.78
CA SER A 334 -31.15 -10.88 2.31
C SER A 334 -30.59 -9.48 2.07
N ARG A 335 -30.84 -8.90 0.90
CA ARG A 335 -30.50 -7.50 0.59
C ARG A 335 -31.21 -6.56 1.55
N LYS A 336 -32.53 -6.74 1.73
CA LYS A 336 -33.33 -5.92 2.65
C LYS A 336 -32.79 -5.98 4.07
N LYS A 337 -32.45 -7.18 4.56
CA LYS A 337 -31.86 -7.36 5.89
C LYS A 337 -30.49 -6.68 6.03
N LEU A 338 -29.64 -6.76 5.01
CA LEU A 338 -28.35 -6.07 5.00
C LEU A 338 -28.54 -4.55 4.99
N GLU A 339 -29.45 -4.04 4.15
CA GLU A 339 -29.80 -2.62 4.09
C GLU A 339 -30.32 -2.11 5.44
N GLU A 340 -31.20 -2.86 6.09
CA GLU A 340 -31.71 -2.54 7.43
C GLU A 340 -30.59 -2.48 8.47
N GLN A 341 -29.64 -3.43 8.45
CA GLN A 341 -28.49 -3.43 9.36
C GLN A 341 -27.55 -2.24 9.15
N ILE A 342 -27.17 -1.98 7.90
CA ILE A 342 -26.31 -0.86 7.54
C ILE A 342 -27.00 0.47 7.86
N ASN A 343 -28.28 0.62 7.49
CA ASN A 343 -29.08 1.81 7.76
C ASN A 343 -29.19 2.08 9.26
N TYR A 344 -29.52 1.05 10.04
CA TYR A 344 -29.57 1.14 11.49
C TYR A 344 -28.23 1.57 12.10
N TYR A 345 -27.12 0.98 11.65
CA TYR A 345 -25.79 1.34 12.12
C TYR A 345 -25.46 2.79 11.79
N MET A 346 -25.59 3.22 10.54
CA MET A 346 -25.25 4.59 10.13
C MET A 346 -26.21 5.65 10.68
N THR A 347 -27.43 5.28 11.08
CA THR A 347 -28.36 6.20 11.76
C THR A 347 -28.05 6.33 13.24
N LYS A 348 -27.59 5.24 13.89
CA LYS A 348 -27.24 5.24 15.31
C LYS A 348 -25.83 5.74 15.60
N CYS A 349 -24.91 5.48 14.69
CA CYS A 349 -23.53 5.89 14.77
C CYS A 349 -23.34 7.10 13.85
N ASP A 350 -22.76 8.17 14.37
CA ASP A 350 -22.43 9.34 13.57
C ASP A 350 -21.26 9.00 12.64
N THR A 351 -21.61 8.44 11.49
CA THR A 351 -20.64 7.88 10.54
C THR A 351 -19.95 9.04 9.84
N VAL A 352 -18.67 9.26 10.14
CA VAL A 352 -17.90 10.32 9.51
C VAL A 352 -17.32 9.85 8.19
N VAL A 353 -17.50 10.67 7.16
CA VAL A 353 -17.06 10.44 5.78
C VAL A 353 -16.20 11.61 5.28
N ILE A 354 -15.31 11.34 4.32
CA ILE A 354 -14.67 12.39 3.53
C ILE A 354 -15.36 12.47 2.18
N GLU A 355 -16.04 13.59 1.96
CA GLU A 355 -16.63 13.92 0.68
C GLU A 355 -15.85 15.07 0.05
N ARG A 356 -15.22 14.81 -1.09
CA ARG A 356 -14.49 15.83 -1.88
C ARG A 356 -13.44 16.62 -1.05
N GLY A 357 -12.78 15.94 -0.12
CA GLY A 357 -11.76 16.54 0.76
C GLY A 357 -12.29 17.17 2.05
N THR A 358 -13.60 17.13 2.29
CA THR A 358 -14.23 17.66 3.51
C THR A 358 -14.65 16.53 4.44
N VAL A 359 -14.26 16.60 5.71
CA VAL A 359 -14.67 15.67 6.77
C VAL A 359 -16.05 16.09 7.26
N THR A 360 -17.06 15.23 7.09
CA THR A 360 -18.45 15.52 7.45
C THR A 360 -19.15 14.28 7.99
N ALA A 361 -20.30 14.46 8.65
CA ALA A 361 -21.22 13.37 8.92
C ALA A 361 -21.79 12.80 7.61
N CYS A 362 -22.04 11.50 7.58
CA CYS A 362 -22.56 10.78 6.43
C CYS A 362 -23.94 11.34 6.04
N GLY A 363 -23.97 12.02 4.90
CA GLY A 363 -25.22 12.52 4.33
C GLY A 363 -26.08 11.40 3.74
N LYS A 364 -27.31 11.77 3.40
CA LYS A 364 -28.28 10.86 2.75
C LYS A 364 -27.73 10.29 1.44
N ASP A 365 -27.09 11.11 0.62
CA ASP A 365 -26.57 10.68 -0.69
C ASP A 365 -25.48 9.60 -0.55
N SER A 366 -24.53 9.79 0.37
CA SER A 366 -23.47 8.81 0.64
C SER A 366 -24.01 7.53 1.26
N MET A 367 -24.99 7.67 2.15
CA MET A 367 -25.72 6.54 2.73
C MET A 367 -26.45 5.71 1.67
N GLU A 368 -27.17 6.35 0.74
CA GLU A 368 -27.86 5.67 -0.36
C GLU A 368 -26.89 4.91 -1.27
N LYS A 369 -25.73 5.50 -1.59
CA LYS A 369 -24.69 4.82 -2.36
C LYS A 369 -24.11 3.62 -1.61
N ILE A 370 -23.75 3.77 -0.34
CA ILE A 370 -23.22 2.67 0.47
C ILE A 370 -24.23 1.52 0.49
N LEU A 371 -25.51 1.80 0.73
CA LEU A 371 -26.58 0.80 0.73
C LEU A 371 -26.70 0.12 -0.64
N TYR A 372 -26.80 0.90 -1.72
CA TYR A 372 -26.93 0.39 -3.08
C TYR A 372 -25.76 -0.54 -3.44
N TYR A 373 -24.52 -0.10 -3.21
CA TYR A 373 -23.34 -0.89 -3.57
C TYR A 373 -23.17 -2.12 -2.67
N SER A 374 -23.50 -2.02 -1.38
CA SER A 374 -23.46 -3.16 -0.45
C SER A 374 -24.43 -4.26 -0.88
N SER A 375 -25.66 -3.88 -1.20
CA SER A 375 -26.69 -4.80 -1.70
C SER A 375 -26.31 -5.44 -3.02
N ARG A 376 -25.80 -4.63 -3.96
CA ARG A 376 -25.35 -5.12 -5.26
C ARG A 376 -24.16 -6.07 -5.14
N HIS A 377 -23.21 -5.78 -4.25
CA HIS A 377 -22.08 -6.65 -3.99
C HIS A 377 -22.53 -8.02 -3.47
N LEU A 378 -23.42 -8.01 -2.48
CA LEU A 378 -24.00 -9.22 -1.90
C LEU A 378 -24.65 -10.06 -3.00
N GLU A 379 -25.52 -9.47 -3.82
CA GLU A 379 -26.21 -10.14 -4.94
C GLU A 379 -25.23 -10.78 -5.93
N GLU A 380 -24.19 -10.05 -6.36
CA GLU A 380 -23.17 -10.57 -7.28
C GLU A 380 -22.41 -11.77 -6.71
N LYS A 381 -22.07 -11.72 -5.42
CA LYS A 381 -21.35 -12.79 -4.73
C LYS A 381 -22.16 -14.06 -4.65
N ILE A 382 -23.44 -13.94 -4.29
CA ILE A 382 -24.39 -15.05 -4.19
C ILE A 382 -24.64 -15.67 -5.57
N THR A 383 -24.90 -14.82 -6.56
CA THR A 383 -25.10 -15.20 -7.97
C THR A 383 -23.89 -15.97 -8.50
N ALA A 384 -22.67 -15.47 -8.22
CA ALA A 384 -21.44 -16.14 -8.62
C ALA A 384 -21.24 -17.50 -7.91
N TYR A 385 -21.56 -17.58 -6.62
CA TYR A 385 -21.48 -18.84 -5.86
C TYR A 385 -22.37 -19.92 -6.47
N ILE A 386 -23.64 -19.59 -6.77
CA ILE A 386 -24.58 -20.52 -7.39
C ILE A 386 -24.13 -20.90 -8.80
N ARG A 387 -23.73 -19.95 -9.66
CA ARG A 387 -23.20 -20.28 -11.00
C ARG A 387 -22.00 -21.23 -10.96
N ASN A 388 -21.10 -21.06 -10.00
CA ASN A 388 -19.94 -21.94 -9.84
C ASN A 388 -20.36 -23.35 -9.39
N LYS A 389 -21.37 -23.47 -8.51
CA LYS A 389 -21.94 -24.78 -8.16
C LYS A 389 -22.62 -25.46 -9.35
N ALA A 390 -23.24 -24.68 -10.24
CA ALA A 390 -23.83 -25.16 -11.49
C ALA A 390 -22.82 -25.73 -12.46
N ALA A 391 -21.76 -24.98 -12.73
CA ALA A 391 -20.70 -25.39 -13.64
C ALA A 391 -20.02 -26.68 -13.18
N ASN A 392 -19.97 -26.92 -11.86
CA ASN A 392 -19.34 -28.09 -11.26
C ASN A 392 -20.29 -29.29 -11.05
N GLY A 393 -21.51 -29.25 -11.60
CA GLY A 393 -22.45 -30.39 -11.56
C GLY A 393 -22.97 -30.76 -10.17
N ASN A 394 -22.92 -29.85 -9.19
CA ASN A 394 -23.34 -30.10 -7.81
C ASN A 394 -24.81 -29.68 -7.57
N TYR A 395 -25.77 -30.33 -8.25
CA TYR A 395 -27.22 -30.15 -8.04
C TYR A 395 -27.99 -31.45 -7.88
#